data_AF-A0A0L9V8U3-F1
#
_entry.id   AF-A0A0L9V8U3-F1
#
_cell.length_a   1.000
_cell.length_b   1.000
_cell.length_c   1.000
_cell.angle_alpha   90.00
_cell.angle_beta   90.00
_cell.angle_gamma   90.00
#
_symmetry.space_group_name_H-M   'P 1'
#
loop_
_entity.id
_entity.type
_entity.pdbx_description
1 polymer ?
#
loop_
_entity_poly.entity_id
_entity_poly.type
_entity_poly.pdbx_seq_one_letter_code
_entity_poly.pdbx_strand_id
1 'polypeptide(L)'
;MVVPLNMWVLISNFKLAYNLLRLPDGTFNRDLAEFLDQKVPANANPMDEVFSFDVIVDRETNLLTRIYRPAEGEERPVSTLELEKPVSSEVVSVIIFFHGGGRGAETGSF
;
A
#
# COMPACT_ATOMS: atom_id res chain seq x y z
N MET A 1 -22.55 -10.53 18.84
CA MET A 1 -21.25 -10.40 18.15
C MET A 1 -21.11 -8.94 17.74
N VAL A 2 -20.07 -8.22 18.17
CA VAL A 2 -19.94 -6.76 17.94
C VAL A 2 -19.28 -6.42 16.59
N VAL A 3 -18.67 -7.40 15.93
CA VAL A 3 -18.02 -7.26 14.62
C VAL A 3 -18.29 -8.51 13.77
N PRO A 4 -18.30 -8.41 12.43
CA PRO A 4 -18.33 -9.58 11.54
C PRO A 4 -17.18 -10.57 11.80
N LEU A 5 -17.41 -11.86 11.55
CA LEU A 5 -16.46 -12.93 11.90
C LEU A 5 -15.15 -12.80 11.12
N ASN A 6 -15.22 -12.51 9.82
CA ASN A 6 -14.05 -12.27 8.98
C ASN A 6 -13.19 -11.10 9.50
N MET A 7 -13.83 -10.01 9.94
CA MET A 7 -13.13 -8.88 10.56
C MET A 7 -12.48 -9.29 11.89
N TRP A 8 -13.18 -10.06 12.72
CA TRP A 8 -12.62 -10.56 13.97
C TRP A 8 -11.37 -11.42 13.73
N VAL A 9 -11.41 -12.31 12.73
CA VAL A 9 -10.26 -13.15 12.36
C VAL A 9 -9.10 -12.30 11.85
N LEU A 10 -9.35 -11.37 10.93
CA LEU A 10 -8.32 -10.50 10.36
C LEU A 10 -7.59 -9.70 11.45
N ILE A 11 -8.35 -8.99 12.30
CA ILE A 11 -7.77 -8.16 13.35
C ILE A 11 -7.08 -9.00 14.43
N SER A 12 -7.61 -10.19 14.76
CA SER A 12 -6.96 -11.09 15.72
C SER A 12 -5.65 -11.65 15.18
N ASN A 13 -5.56 -11.90 13.87
CA ASN A 13 -4.32 -12.35 13.23
C ASN A 13 -3.22 -11.28 13.34
N PHE A 14 -3.54 -10.03 13.00
CA PHE A 14 -2.61 -8.90 13.19
C PHE A 14 -2.18 -8.75 14.66
N LYS A 15 -3.12 -8.86 15.60
CA LYS A 15 -2.81 -8.78 17.03
C LYS A 15 -1.80 -9.83 17.48
N LEU A 16 -1.97 -11.08 17.05
CA LEU A 16 -1.07 -12.17 17.40
C LEU A 16 0.31 -11.97 16.78
N ALA A 17 0.38 -11.63 15.49
CA ALA A 17 1.64 -11.32 14.82
C ALA A 17 2.37 -10.17 15.53
N TYR A 18 1.70 -9.05 15.81
CA TYR A 18 2.34 -7.87 16.40
C TYR A 18 2.83 -8.09 17.84
N ASN A 19 2.22 -9.02 18.57
CA ASN A 19 2.74 -9.41 19.88
C ASN A 19 4.05 -10.20 19.77
N LEU A 20 4.30 -10.91 18.67
CA LEU A 20 5.58 -11.58 18.42
C LEU A 20 6.66 -10.61 17.92
N LEU A 21 6.26 -9.58 17.18
CA LEU A 21 7.20 -8.61 16.60
C LEU A 21 7.74 -7.60 17.62
N ARG A 22 6.94 -7.28 18.66
CA ARG A 22 7.32 -6.35 19.73
C ARG A 22 8.03 -7.10 20.85
N LEU A 23 9.31 -6.80 21.04
CA LEU A 23 10.10 -7.43 22.10
C LEU A 23 10.01 -6.62 23.41
N PRO A 24 10.08 -7.29 24.58
CA PRO A 24 9.95 -6.61 25.87
C PRO A 24 11.02 -5.55 26.16
N ASP A 25 12.17 -5.64 25.51
CA ASP A 25 13.28 -4.68 25.62
C ASP A 25 13.05 -3.39 24.80
N GLY A 26 11.90 -3.27 24.11
CA GLY A 26 11.55 -2.13 23.28
C GLY A 26 12.06 -2.21 21.85
N THR A 27 12.78 -3.29 21.49
CA THR A 27 13.20 -3.53 20.10
C THR A 27 12.06 -4.15 19.27
N PHE A 28 12.21 -4.12 17.94
CA PHE A 28 11.23 -4.63 17.00
C PHE A 28 11.87 -5.57 15.99
N ASN A 29 11.28 -6.75 15.81
CA ASN A 29 11.76 -7.74 14.85
C ASN A 29 11.34 -7.34 13.42
N ARG A 30 12.13 -6.45 12.81
CA ARG A 30 11.87 -5.90 11.47
C ARG A 30 11.82 -7.01 10.41
N ASP A 31 12.80 -7.90 10.38
CA ASP A 31 12.89 -8.92 9.32
C ASP A 31 11.67 -9.84 9.32
N LEU A 32 11.22 -10.27 10.51
CA LEU A 32 10.00 -11.07 10.62
C LEU A 32 8.75 -10.28 10.25
N ALA A 33 8.70 -8.99 10.57
CA ALA A 33 7.56 -8.14 10.19
C ALA A 33 7.43 -8.05 8.67
N GLU A 34 8.53 -7.76 7.97
CA GLU A 34 8.55 -7.66 6.50
C GLU A 34 8.22 -9.00 5.82
N PHE A 35 8.53 -10.13 6.46
CA PHE A 35 8.20 -11.46 5.97
C PHE A 35 6.72 -11.84 6.17
N LEU A 36 6.13 -11.47 7.30
CA LEU A 36 4.73 -11.79 7.62
C LEU A 36 3.74 -10.84 6.96
N ASP A 37 4.18 -9.64 6.56
CA ASP A 37 3.34 -8.63 5.93
C ASP A 37 2.85 -9.09 4.54
N GLN A 38 1.56 -8.92 4.29
CA GLN A 38 0.93 -9.30 3.03
C GLN A 38 0.97 -8.13 2.06
N LYS A 39 2.03 -8.08 1.26
CA LYS A 39 2.27 -7.00 0.29
C LYS A 39 1.85 -7.37 -1.11
N VAL A 40 1.52 -6.36 -1.90
CA VAL A 40 1.27 -6.48 -3.33
C VAL A 40 2.20 -5.55 -4.12
N PRO A 41 2.70 -5.97 -5.30
CA PRO A 41 3.44 -5.08 -6.20
C PRO A 41 2.50 -4.06 -6.85
N ALA A 42 3.07 -2.98 -7.37
CA ALA A 42 2.33 -2.08 -8.24
C ALA A 42 1.92 -2.80 -9.53
N ASN A 43 0.81 -2.39 -10.14
CA ASN A 43 0.27 -3.05 -11.32
C ASN A 43 -0.17 -2.02 -12.38
N ALA A 44 0.56 -1.97 -13.48
CA ALA A 44 0.21 -1.12 -14.63
C ALA A 44 -0.93 -1.69 -15.49
N ASN A 45 -1.35 -2.93 -15.25
CA ASN A 45 -2.55 -3.50 -15.85
C ASN A 45 -3.76 -3.10 -15.01
N PRO A 46 -4.75 -2.40 -15.59
CA PRO A 46 -5.95 -2.01 -14.86
C PRO A 46 -6.66 -3.23 -14.25
N MET A 47 -6.95 -3.17 -12.96
CA MET A 47 -7.81 -4.10 -12.24
C MET A 47 -8.90 -3.29 -11.57
N ASP A 48 -10.16 -3.65 -11.80
CA ASP A 48 -11.33 -2.89 -11.33
C ASP A 48 -11.21 -1.39 -11.67
N GLU A 49 -10.80 -1.09 -12.91
CA GLU A 49 -10.61 0.27 -13.46
C GLU A 49 -9.51 1.11 -12.78
N VAL A 50 -8.66 0.51 -11.96
CA VAL A 50 -7.53 1.19 -11.30
C VAL A 50 -6.21 0.53 -11.69
N PHE A 51 -5.19 1.35 -11.97
CA PHE A 51 -3.81 0.89 -12.09
C PHE A 51 -2.91 1.64 -11.11
N SER A 52 -1.75 1.07 -10.81
CA SER A 52 -0.79 1.64 -9.87
C SER A 52 0.66 1.55 -10.34
N PHE A 53 1.47 2.49 -9.89
CA PHE A 53 2.91 2.52 -10.15
C PHE A 53 3.66 3.18 -8.98
N ASP A 54 4.91 2.75 -8.79
CA ASP A 54 5.77 3.22 -7.71
C ASP A 54 6.73 4.31 -8.20
N VAL A 55 6.88 5.37 -7.42
CA VAL A 55 7.77 6.51 -7.71
C VAL A 55 8.71 6.75 -6.54
N ILE A 56 10.01 6.91 -6.81
CA ILE A 56 10.99 7.35 -5.83
C ILE A 56 10.96 8.88 -5.78
N VAL A 57 10.43 9.43 -4.70
CA VAL A 57 10.27 10.88 -4.49
C VAL A 57 11.55 11.51 -3.94
N ASP A 58 12.26 10.78 -3.08
CA ASP A 58 13.57 11.18 -2.58
C ASP A 58 14.56 10.01 -2.62
N ARG A 59 15.70 10.23 -3.27
CA ARG A 59 16.73 9.21 -3.44
C ARG A 59 17.66 9.10 -2.23
N GLU A 60 17.81 10.16 -1.44
CA GLU A 60 18.70 10.14 -0.27
C GLU A 60 18.16 9.18 0.80
N THR A 61 16.85 9.22 1.04
CA THR A 61 16.16 8.36 2.00
C THR A 61 15.53 7.11 1.40
N ASN A 62 15.57 6.96 0.06
CA ASN A 62 14.81 5.96 -0.70
C ASN A 62 13.30 6.03 -0.43
N LEU A 63 12.74 7.25 -0.33
CA LEU A 63 11.33 7.46 -0.12
C LEU A 63 10.54 7.08 -1.38
N LEU A 64 9.76 6.01 -1.26
CA LEU A 64 8.89 5.50 -2.31
C LEU A 64 7.43 5.86 -2.01
N THR A 65 6.67 6.21 -3.05
CA THR A 65 5.22 6.41 -2.97
C THR A 65 4.56 5.65 -4.11
N ARG A 66 3.42 5.03 -3.82
CA ARG A 66 2.58 4.40 -4.83
C ARG A 66 1.47 5.33 -5.26
N ILE A 67 1.31 5.51 -6.57
CA ILE A 67 0.26 6.32 -7.17
C ILE A 67 -0.79 5.38 -7.73
N TYR A 68 -2.07 5.68 -7.48
CA TYR A 68 -3.22 4.99 -8.03
C TYR A 68 -3.98 5.95 -8.94
N ARG A 69 -4.34 5.49 -10.14
CA ARG A 69 -5.08 6.29 -11.12
C ARG A 69 -6.21 5.48 -11.75
N PRO A 70 -7.31 6.13 -12.15
CA PRO A 70 -8.32 5.49 -12.96
C PRO A 70 -7.75 5.16 -14.34
N ALA A 71 -8.08 3.98 -14.86
CA ALA A 71 -7.92 3.64 -16.25
C ALA A 71 -9.12 4.23 -17.00
N GLU A 72 -8.93 5.33 -17.76
CA GLU A 72 -9.99 6.04 -18.50
C GLU A 72 -10.53 5.20 -19.68
N GLY A 73 -11.02 3.97 -19.43
CA GLY A 73 -11.44 3.02 -20.46
C GLY A 73 -10.30 2.34 -21.21
N GLU A 74 -9.06 2.44 -20.69
CA GLU A 74 -7.91 1.78 -21.31
C GLU A 74 -7.91 0.28 -20.97
N GLU A 75 -8.29 -0.57 -21.93
CA GLU A 75 -8.27 -2.04 -21.80
C GLU A 75 -6.85 -2.63 -21.91
N ARG A 76 -5.84 -1.79 -22.10
CA ARG A 76 -4.46 -2.18 -22.37
C ARG A 76 -3.52 -1.75 -21.25
N PRO A 77 -2.41 -2.50 -21.04
CA PRO A 77 -1.41 -2.12 -20.05
C PRO A 77 -0.90 -0.70 -20.31
N VAL A 78 -0.86 0.13 -19.26
CA VAL A 78 -0.31 1.49 -19.35
C VAL A 78 1.20 1.38 -19.49
N SER A 79 1.76 1.95 -20.55
CA SER A 79 3.21 1.93 -20.74
C SER A 79 3.91 2.85 -19.73
N THR A 80 5.20 2.61 -19.45
CA THR A 80 5.99 3.46 -18.54
C THR A 80 6.06 4.93 -18.97
N LEU A 81 5.88 5.21 -20.27
CA LEU A 81 5.85 6.55 -20.84
C LEU A 81 4.51 7.27 -20.61
N GLU A 82 3.45 6.53 -20.32
CA GLU A 82 2.08 7.05 -20.16
C GLU A 82 1.69 7.27 -18.70
N LEU A 83 2.51 6.81 -17.73
CA LEU A 83 2.22 6.90 -16.29
C LEU A 83 2.00 8.34 -15.80
N GLU A 84 2.76 9.29 -16.36
CA GLU A 84 2.72 10.71 -16.00
C GLU A 84 1.85 11.55 -16.95
N LYS A 85 1.05 10.90 -17.82
CA LYS A 85 0.15 11.62 -18.73
C LYS A 85 -0.78 12.53 -17.94
N PRO A 86 -0.99 13.80 -18.36
CA PRO A 86 -1.89 14.71 -17.67
C PRO A 86 -3.30 14.12 -17.54
N VAL A 87 -3.94 14.36 -16.40
CA VAL A 87 -5.35 13.97 -16.20
C VAL A 87 -6.23 14.91 -17.03
N SER A 88 -7.23 14.36 -17.72
CA SER A 88 -8.00 15.08 -18.75
C SER A 88 -9.20 15.89 -18.23
N SER A 89 -9.43 15.91 -16.91
CA SER A 89 -10.57 16.60 -16.27
C SER A 89 -10.26 18.06 -15.90
N GLU A 90 -11.27 18.93 -15.97
CA GLU A 90 -11.20 20.34 -15.57
C GLU A 90 -10.84 20.50 -14.08
N VAL A 91 -11.34 19.60 -13.24
CA VAL A 91 -11.01 19.53 -11.80
C VAL A 91 -10.70 18.09 -11.43
N VAL A 92 -9.60 17.89 -10.70
CA VAL A 92 -9.14 16.57 -10.23
C VAL A 92 -8.81 16.66 -8.75
N SER A 93 -9.47 15.84 -7.94
CA SER A 93 -9.14 15.68 -6.52
C SER A 93 -7.98 14.72 -6.36
N VAL A 94 -6.91 15.17 -5.72
CA VAL A 94 -5.74 14.34 -5.39
C VAL A 94 -5.73 14.09 -3.89
N ILE A 95 -5.68 12.81 -3.50
CA ILE A 95 -5.62 12.39 -2.09
C ILE A 95 -4.20 11.93 -1.79
N ILE A 96 -3.54 12.58 -0.84
CA ILE A 96 -2.27 12.11 -0.28
C ILE A 96 -2.61 11.26 0.94
N PHE A 97 -2.43 9.95 0.82
CA PHE A 97 -2.76 8.99 1.86
C PHE A 97 -1.51 8.52 2.61
N PHE A 98 -1.61 8.38 3.92
CA PHE A 98 -0.59 7.78 4.79
C PHE A 98 -1.21 6.60 5.53
N HIS A 99 -0.59 5.41 5.42
CA HIS A 99 -1.11 4.18 6.01
C HIS A 99 -0.94 4.13 7.53
N GLY A 100 -1.62 3.15 8.14
CA GLY A 100 -1.67 2.93 9.58
C GLY A 100 -0.52 2.07 10.13
N GLY A 101 -0.86 1.04 10.90
CA GLY A 101 0.11 0.08 11.45
C GLY A 101 0.88 0.51 12.70
N GLY A 102 0.92 1.80 13.03
CA GLY A 102 1.80 2.33 14.07
C GLY A 102 3.27 2.32 13.63
N ARG A 103 4.15 3.05 14.34
CA ARG A 103 5.57 3.18 13.98
C ARG A 103 6.29 1.81 14.09
N GLY A 104 6.22 0.98 13.05
CA GLY A 104 6.85 -0.34 13.05
C GLY A 104 6.22 -1.37 12.13
N ALA A 105 4.90 -1.40 11.96
CA ALA A 105 4.24 -2.66 11.62
C ALA A 105 3.74 -2.83 10.18
N GLU A 106 3.64 -1.74 9.41
CA GLU A 106 3.18 -1.78 8.02
C GLU A 106 4.15 -0.96 7.15
N THR A 107 4.60 -1.55 6.06
CA THR A 107 5.46 -0.91 5.05
C THR A 107 4.91 -1.05 3.63
N GLY A 108 3.84 -1.84 3.43
CA GLY A 108 3.17 -2.04 2.14
C GLY A 108 2.05 -1.02 1.87
N SER A 109 2.06 -0.44 0.66
CA SER A 109 0.88 0.24 0.10
C SER A 109 -0.14 -0.82 -0.35
N PHE A 110 -1.42 -0.64 0.01
CA PHE A 110 -2.55 -1.52 -0.35
C PHE A 110 -2.80 -1.59 -1.84
#